data_AF-A0AAN5BN22-F1
#
_entry.id   AF-A0AAN5BN22-F1
#
_cell.length_a   1.000
_cell.length_b   1.000
_cell.length_c   1.000
_cell.angle_alpha   90.00
_cell.angle_beta   90.00
_cell.angle_gamma   90.00
#
_symmetry.space_group_name_H-M   'P 1'
#
loop_
_entity.id
_entity.type
_entity.pdbx_description
1 polymer ?
#
loop_
_entity_poly.entity_id
_entity_poly.type
_entity_poly.pdbx_seq_one_letter_code
_entity_poly.pdbx_strand_id
1 'polypeptide(L)'
;MPYLITGIPKDPKHPLPIRKDIDDWYLEQTSAGSNRIQLTLFVEALTVIQNRPLNDQLSYFRLAGIHGAPWTEWDGVPGGQKDSKGNPTGFCVHNNYTFPTWHRVYVTLYEVRLSLIRPHVILDLLFDKCQSTTKYGLLENYNADVWADGGQNWLRANLALNEHPWYQNLDGWDSVPTLQDMTFRLLTTGGLNWGEFSSTRYDDKKEETQPKNNEQAPKNWMNLEAIHNNVHVRFMFSRPGRHDLKLWGAGHMSSVPVAAYDPIFWLHHWLTAIWQTVNSGSWFNDDKSKVSKDDDLRPFHRFCEKTRKVVFFRSDDVKDWRSLNYDYAITKDASRIRKEISDLYGQRTKEVYKDFGEEDYILSIRYALGGKPFQINIFFGDVDGKDFYDARSQNFVGSVFNFSGSLEDSNCDKCAQQEQEGVLSVSQLPARLAVHYYKKQNKGEVPTPRYVVVNSQGKVSVPW
;
A
#
# COMPACT_ATOMS: atom_id res chain seq x y z
N MET A 1 9.34 -11.37 -28.94
CA MET A 1 10.37 -11.77 -27.96
C MET A 1 10.00 -11.16 -26.63
N PRO A 2 10.13 -11.90 -25.52
CA PRO A 2 9.75 -11.41 -24.19
C PRO A 2 10.63 -10.24 -23.74
N TYR A 3 10.06 -9.33 -22.97
CA TYR A 3 10.76 -8.21 -22.34
C TYR A 3 11.46 -8.67 -21.07
N LEU A 4 12.79 -8.76 -21.12
CA LEU A 4 13.60 -9.24 -19.99
C LEU A 4 13.83 -8.11 -18.98
N ILE A 5 13.24 -8.25 -17.79
CA ILE A 5 13.44 -7.30 -16.70
C ILE A 5 14.78 -7.63 -16.01
N THR A 6 15.67 -6.65 -15.92
CA THR A 6 17.04 -6.84 -15.39
C THR A 6 17.44 -5.81 -14.31
N GLY A 7 16.59 -4.80 -14.06
CA GLY A 7 17.03 -3.58 -13.40
C GLY A 7 17.78 -2.65 -14.36
N ILE A 8 18.15 -1.45 -13.90
CA ILE A 8 18.99 -0.55 -14.71
C ILE A 8 20.35 -1.23 -14.92
N PRO A 9 20.90 -1.31 -16.16
CA PRO A 9 22.19 -1.94 -16.39
C PRO A 9 23.29 -1.39 -15.49
N LYS A 10 24.18 -2.28 -15.03
CA LYS A 10 25.31 -1.89 -14.17
C LYS A 10 26.28 -0.99 -14.93
N ASP A 11 26.59 0.16 -14.35
CA ASP A 11 27.66 1.06 -14.79
C ASP A 11 28.75 1.10 -13.70
N PRO A 12 30.00 0.70 -14.00
CA PRO A 12 31.12 0.77 -13.05
C PRO A 12 31.36 2.17 -12.47
N LYS A 13 30.95 3.24 -13.16
CA LYS A 13 31.07 4.62 -12.65
C LYS A 13 30.06 4.95 -11.56
N HIS A 14 28.94 4.22 -11.54
CA HIS A 14 27.84 4.43 -10.61
C HIS A 14 27.46 3.10 -9.96
N PRO A 15 28.33 2.55 -9.09
CA PRO A 15 28.09 1.27 -8.45
C PRO A 15 26.90 1.38 -7.49
N LEU A 16 25.81 0.69 -7.83
CA LEU A 16 24.60 0.55 -7.03
C LEU A 16 24.00 1.89 -6.57
N PRO A 17 23.34 2.62 -7.50
CA PRO A 17 22.64 3.87 -7.21
C PRO A 17 21.53 3.67 -6.18
N ILE A 18 21.23 4.73 -5.43
CA ILE A 18 20.15 4.72 -4.43
C ILE A 18 18.85 5.29 -5.01
N ARG A 19 17.71 4.68 -4.66
CA ARG A 19 16.41 5.32 -4.75
C ARG A 19 16.31 6.35 -3.62
N LYS A 20 16.22 7.62 -3.99
CA LYS A 20 16.16 8.74 -3.04
C LYS A 20 14.72 8.97 -2.57
N ASP A 21 14.58 9.61 -1.41
CA ASP A 21 13.35 10.29 -1.06
C ASP A 21 13.02 11.32 -2.16
N ILE A 22 11.77 11.36 -2.61
CA ILE A 22 11.36 12.17 -3.76
C ILE A 22 11.37 13.67 -3.44
N ASP A 23 11.09 14.05 -2.19
CA ASP A 23 11.10 15.45 -1.77
C ASP A 23 12.55 15.94 -1.64
N ASP A 24 13.42 15.15 -1.00
CA ASP A 24 14.86 15.45 -0.93
C ASP A 24 15.47 15.55 -2.34
N TRP A 25 15.11 14.62 -3.23
CA TRP A 25 15.54 14.64 -4.62
C TRP A 25 15.01 15.86 -5.37
N TYR A 26 13.74 16.22 -5.20
CA TYR A 26 13.15 17.39 -5.86
C TYR A 26 13.79 18.68 -5.38
N LEU A 27 14.00 18.83 -4.07
CA LEU A 27 14.71 19.97 -3.48
C LEU A 27 16.16 20.05 -3.99
N GLU A 28 16.88 18.92 -4.03
CA GLU A 28 18.22 18.85 -4.62
C GLU A 28 18.19 19.30 -6.09
N GLN A 29 17.24 18.82 -6.91
CA GLN A 29 17.15 19.13 -8.33
C GLN A 29 16.72 20.57 -8.63
N THR A 30 16.06 21.26 -7.70
CA THR A 30 15.57 22.63 -7.85
C THR A 30 16.38 23.68 -7.09
N SER A 31 17.32 23.23 -6.25
CA SER A 31 18.24 24.09 -5.51
C SER A 31 19.21 24.87 -6.41
N ALA A 32 19.64 26.04 -5.93
CA ALA A 32 20.67 26.83 -6.59
C ALA A 32 21.99 26.04 -6.67
N GLY A 33 22.51 25.82 -7.88
CA GLY A 33 23.73 25.05 -8.13
C GLY A 33 23.50 23.64 -8.67
N SER A 34 22.26 23.14 -8.65
CA SER A 34 21.88 21.90 -9.33
C SER A 34 21.78 22.09 -10.84
N ASN A 35 22.13 21.06 -11.61
CA ASN A 35 21.98 21.07 -13.06
C ASN A 35 20.56 20.68 -13.53
N ARG A 36 19.69 20.23 -12.61
CA ARG A 36 18.29 19.82 -12.86
C ARG A 36 18.13 18.73 -13.93
N ILE A 37 19.20 18.02 -14.29
CA ILE A 37 19.18 17.04 -15.39
C ILE A 37 18.27 15.87 -15.04
N GLN A 38 18.35 15.32 -13.82
CA GLN A 38 17.55 14.15 -13.45
C GLN A 38 16.06 14.47 -13.41
N LEU A 39 15.69 15.64 -12.86
CA LEU A 39 14.29 16.08 -12.85
C LEU A 39 13.74 16.24 -14.27
N THR A 40 14.52 16.87 -15.16
CA THR A 40 14.14 17.03 -16.56
C THR A 40 13.99 15.67 -17.24
N LEU A 41 14.96 14.77 -17.08
CA LEU A 41 14.89 13.41 -17.64
C LEU A 41 13.67 12.64 -17.14
N PHE A 42 13.34 12.72 -15.86
CA PHE A 42 12.19 12.01 -15.29
C PHE A 42 10.87 12.53 -15.85
N VAL A 43 10.68 13.86 -15.90
CA VAL A 43 9.47 14.49 -16.44
C VAL A 43 9.32 14.12 -17.92
N GLU A 44 10.34 14.36 -18.74
CA GLU A 44 10.28 14.10 -20.18
C GLU A 44 10.08 12.61 -20.50
N ALA A 45 10.80 11.72 -19.82
CA ALA A 45 10.65 10.28 -20.03
C ALA A 45 9.25 9.79 -19.64
N LEU A 46 8.71 10.26 -18.52
CA LEU A 46 7.37 9.91 -18.07
C LEU A 46 6.31 10.43 -19.04
N THR A 47 6.43 11.68 -19.50
CA THR A 47 5.53 12.26 -20.51
C THR A 47 5.57 11.46 -21.82
N VAL A 48 6.75 11.05 -22.29
CA VAL A 48 6.88 10.18 -23.46
C VAL A 48 6.19 8.82 -23.22
N ILE A 49 6.34 8.22 -22.05
CA ILE A 49 5.74 6.91 -21.76
C ILE A 49 4.21 7.01 -21.66
N GLN A 50 3.69 8.11 -21.10
CA GLN A 50 2.26 8.40 -21.00
C GLN A 50 1.60 8.61 -22.37
N ASN A 51 2.30 9.23 -23.32
CA ASN A 51 1.77 9.53 -24.65
C ASN A 51 1.91 8.39 -25.67
N ARG A 52 2.44 7.24 -25.27
CA ARG A 52 2.55 6.08 -26.17
C ARG A 52 1.19 5.47 -26.47
N PRO A 53 1.02 4.88 -27.67
CA PRO A 53 -0.23 4.24 -28.05
C PRO A 53 -0.52 3.00 -27.20
N LEU A 54 -1.80 2.66 -27.05
CA LEU A 54 -2.27 1.53 -26.23
C LEU A 54 -1.76 0.15 -26.72
N ASN A 55 -1.38 0.05 -27.99
CA ASN A 55 -0.79 -1.16 -28.56
C ASN A 55 0.71 -1.31 -28.24
N ASP A 56 1.39 -0.28 -27.71
CA ASP A 56 2.72 -0.41 -27.13
C ASP A 56 2.58 -0.95 -25.70
N GLN A 57 3.01 -2.19 -25.47
CA GLN A 57 3.00 -2.82 -24.15
C GLN A 57 3.86 -2.09 -23.10
N LEU A 58 4.73 -1.18 -23.56
CA LEU A 58 5.58 -0.33 -22.74
C LEU A 58 5.07 1.13 -22.68
N SER A 59 3.80 1.37 -22.99
CA SER A 59 3.09 2.60 -22.66
C SER A 59 2.73 2.64 -21.18
N TYR A 60 2.54 3.84 -20.62
CA TYR A 60 2.11 3.99 -19.22
C TYR A 60 0.81 3.24 -18.95
N PHE A 61 -0.15 3.37 -19.87
CA PHE A 61 -1.43 2.68 -19.78
C PHE A 61 -1.27 1.16 -19.68
N ARG A 62 -0.42 0.57 -20.54
CA ARG A 62 -0.22 -0.89 -20.55
C ARG A 62 0.61 -1.38 -19.36
N LEU A 63 1.56 -0.57 -18.87
CA LEU A 63 2.30 -0.88 -17.65
C LEU A 63 1.39 -0.85 -16.42
N ALA A 64 0.56 0.19 -16.27
CA ALA A 64 -0.46 0.28 -15.21
C ALA A 64 -1.49 -0.85 -15.32
N GLY A 65 -1.90 -1.20 -16.54
CA GLY A 65 -2.85 -2.28 -16.80
C GLY A 65 -2.37 -3.70 -16.43
N ILE A 66 -1.08 -3.89 -16.12
CA ILE A 66 -0.58 -5.16 -15.55
C ILE A 66 -1.23 -5.41 -14.17
N HIS A 67 -1.43 -4.34 -13.38
CA HIS A 67 -1.97 -4.44 -12.04
C HIS A 67 -3.42 -4.94 -12.02
N GLY A 68 -4.26 -4.44 -12.92
CA GLY A 68 -5.71 -4.63 -12.86
C GLY A 68 -6.41 -4.48 -14.21
N ALA A 69 -7.41 -3.60 -14.27
CA ALA A 69 -8.12 -3.30 -15.51
C ALA A 69 -7.14 -2.73 -16.56
N PRO A 70 -7.35 -2.97 -17.87
CA PRO A 70 -8.48 -3.69 -18.49
C PRO A 70 -8.27 -5.20 -18.61
N TRP A 71 -7.39 -5.81 -17.80
CA TRP A 71 -7.15 -7.26 -17.78
C TRP A 71 -6.68 -7.83 -19.12
N THR A 72 -5.91 -7.06 -19.90
CA THR A 72 -5.37 -7.53 -21.19
C THR A 72 -4.14 -8.40 -21.00
N GLU A 73 -3.71 -9.09 -22.06
CA GLU A 73 -2.38 -9.72 -22.07
C GLU A 73 -1.26 -8.68 -21.88
N TRP A 74 -0.12 -9.13 -21.37
CA TRP A 74 1.11 -8.36 -21.35
C TRP A 74 2.30 -9.28 -21.61
N ASP A 75 3.19 -8.89 -22.52
CA ASP A 75 4.39 -9.64 -22.92
C ASP A 75 4.12 -11.10 -23.33
N GLY A 76 2.99 -11.32 -24.00
CA GLY A 76 2.55 -12.64 -24.46
C GLY A 76 1.97 -13.53 -23.36
N VAL A 77 1.87 -13.05 -22.12
CA VAL A 77 1.18 -13.74 -21.03
C VAL A 77 -0.32 -13.40 -21.11
N PRO A 78 -1.21 -14.40 -21.29
CA PRO A 78 -2.64 -14.14 -21.41
C PRO A 78 -3.21 -13.41 -20.20
N GLY A 79 -3.97 -12.34 -20.47
CA GLY A 79 -4.88 -11.71 -19.51
C GLY A 79 -6.25 -12.38 -19.54
N GLY A 80 -7.29 -11.63 -19.20
CA GLY A 80 -8.67 -12.10 -19.15
C GLY A 80 -8.88 -13.21 -18.11
N GLN A 81 -7.98 -13.27 -17.13
CA GLN A 81 -8.07 -14.20 -16.02
C GLN A 81 -9.38 -13.95 -15.28
N LYS A 82 -9.97 -15.02 -14.77
CA LYS A 82 -11.19 -14.97 -14.00
C LYS A 82 -10.99 -15.76 -12.73
N ASP A 83 -11.45 -15.19 -11.63
CA ASP A 83 -11.47 -15.90 -10.38
C ASP A 83 -12.50 -17.05 -10.38
N SER A 84 -12.54 -17.81 -9.29
CA SER A 84 -13.46 -18.93 -9.09
C SER A 84 -14.95 -18.53 -9.03
N LYS A 85 -15.27 -17.24 -9.01
CA LYS A 85 -16.63 -16.70 -9.12
C LYS A 85 -16.91 -16.12 -10.51
N GLY A 86 -15.94 -16.15 -11.42
CA GLY A 86 -16.04 -15.67 -12.80
C GLY A 86 -15.73 -14.18 -12.98
N ASN A 87 -15.23 -13.50 -11.95
CA ASN A 87 -14.94 -12.07 -11.98
C ASN A 87 -13.57 -11.84 -12.62
N PRO A 88 -13.35 -10.76 -13.38
CA PRO A 88 -12.05 -10.51 -13.98
C PRO A 88 -10.97 -10.31 -12.89
N THR A 89 -9.72 -10.40 -13.27
CA THR A 89 -8.60 -10.25 -12.33
C THR A 89 -7.31 -9.85 -13.02
N GLY A 90 -6.54 -9.00 -12.35
CA GLY A 90 -5.23 -8.56 -12.80
C GLY A 90 -4.12 -9.54 -12.41
N PHE A 91 -2.88 -9.20 -12.76
CA PHE A 91 -1.73 -10.00 -12.35
C PHE A 91 -1.24 -9.69 -10.93
N CYS A 92 -1.67 -8.57 -10.34
CA CYS A 92 -1.24 -8.17 -9.01
C CYS A 92 -1.50 -9.25 -7.97
N VAL A 93 -0.60 -9.38 -7.00
CA VAL A 93 -0.76 -10.32 -5.88
C VAL A 93 -1.16 -9.54 -4.64
N HIS A 94 -2.36 -9.82 -4.13
CA HIS A 94 -2.89 -9.29 -2.87
C HIS A 94 -3.32 -10.45 -1.96
N ASN A 95 -3.36 -10.17 -0.65
CA ASN A 95 -3.64 -11.10 0.44
C ASN A 95 -2.86 -12.42 0.32
N ASN A 96 -1.58 -12.35 -0.08
CA ASN A 96 -0.68 -13.49 -0.13
C ASN A 96 0.76 -13.07 0.18
N TYR A 97 1.57 -14.00 0.65
CA TYR A 97 2.95 -13.78 1.12
C TYR A 97 3.93 -13.36 0.01
N THR A 98 3.51 -13.48 -1.27
CA THR A 98 4.22 -12.95 -2.43
C THR A 98 3.86 -11.52 -2.81
N PHE A 99 2.99 -10.84 -2.03
CA PHE A 99 2.67 -9.42 -2.19
C PHE A 99 3.94 -8.54 -2.28
N PRO A 100 4.93 -8.64 -1.36
CA PRO A 100 6.10 -7.76 -1.43
C PRO A 100 7.02 -8.05 -2.62
N THR A 101 7.11 -9.32 -3.05
CA THR A 101 8.04 -9.74 -4.11
C THR A 101 7.49 -9.47 -5.49
N TRP A 102 6.19 -9.66 -5.71
CA TRP A 102 5.53 -9.30 -6.96
C TRP A 102 5.67 -7.79 -7.22
N HIS A 103 5.32 -6.96 -6.23
CA HIS A 103 5.42 -5.49 -6.36
C HIS A 103 6.86 -5.00 -6.50
N ARG A 104 7.85 -5.70 -5.92
CA ARG A 104 9.28 -5.37 -6.13
C ARG A 104 9.69 -5.50 -7.59
N VAL A 105 9.29 -6.58 -8.28
CA VAL A 105 9.57 -6.75 -9.71
C VAL A 105 8.80 -5.72 -10.54
N TYR A 106 7.55 -5.44 -10.15
CA TYR A 106 6.70 -4.49 -10.86
C TYR A 106 7.25 -3.05 -10.86
N VAL A 107 7.69 -2.56 -9.69
CA VAL A 107 8.37 -1.24 -9.58
C VAL A 107 9.67 -1.22 -10.37
N THR A 108 10.41 -2.34 -10.40
CA THR A 108 11.65 -2.44 -11.18
C THR A 108 11.39 -2.38 -12.69
N LEU A 109 10.33 -3.03 -13.18
CA LEU A 109 9.89 -2.92 -14.57
C LEU A 109 9.63 -1.45 -14.97
N TYR A 110 8.91 -0.72 -14.11
CA TYR A 110 8.60 0.70 -14.33
C TYR A 110 9.86 1.57 -14.37
N GLU A 111 10.76 1.39 -13.40
CA GLU A 111 12.05 2.11 -13.32
C GLU A 111 12.94 1.84 -14.54
N VAL A 112 13.08 0.58 -14.96
CA VAL A 112 13.84 0.23 -16.17
C VAL A 112 13.25 0.93 -17.38
N ARG A 113 11.92 0.96 -17.50
CA ARG A 113 11.30 1.59 -18.67
C ARG A 113 11.63 3.07 -18.75
N LEU A 114 11.51 3.79 -17.63
CA LEU A 114 11.85 5.21 -17.53
C LEU A 114 13.32 5.46 -17.92
N SER A 115 14.25 4.64 -17.41
CA SER A 115 15.69 4.84 -17.65
C SER A 115 16.13 4.66 -19.12
N LEU A 116 15.39 3.87 -19.90
CA LEU A 116 15.75 3.54 -21.28
C LEU A 116 15.24 4.57 -22.30
N ILE A 117 14.44 5.57 -21.89
CA ILE A 117 14.00 6.64 -22.78
C ILE A 117 15.16 7.64 -22.95
N ARG A 118 15.72 7.72 -24.16
CA ARG A 118 16.63 8.81 -24.53
C ARG A 118 15.79 9.96 -25.10
N PRO A 119 15.73 11.14 -24.45
CA PRO A 119 15.07 12.30 -25.03
C PRO A 119 15.94 12.84 -26.17
N HIS A 120 15.81 12.26 -27.36
CA HIS A 120 16.45 12.75 -28.58
C HIS A 120 15.49 13.50 -29.50
N VAL A 121 14.32 13.89 -29.01
CA VAL A 121 13.37 14.65 -29.81
C VAL A 121 12.89 15.82 -28.97
N ILE A 122 13.26 17.03 -29.42
CA ILE A 122 12.55 18.26 -29.11
C ILE A 122 11.13 18.03 -29.62
N LEU A 123 10.21 17.61 -28.74
CA LEU A 123 8.85 17.27 -29.10
C LEU A 123 7.96 18.45 -28.71
N ASP A 124 7.38 19.09 -29.72
CA ASP A 124 6.20 19.94 -29.59
C ASP A 124 5.05 19.07 -29.04
N LEU A 125 4.95 18.98 -27.71
CA LEU A 125 3.88 18.28 -27.01
C LEU A 125 2.81 19.28 -26.60
N LEU A 126 1.69 19.24 -27.33
CA LEU A 126 0.43 19.84 -26.89
C LEU A 126 -0.02 19.13 -25.61
N PHE A 127 0.00 19.86 -24.50
CA PHE A 127 -0.34 19.41 -23.15
C PHE A 127 -1.87 19.28 -22.93
N ASP A 128 -2.67 19.27 -24.02
CA ASP A 128 -4.11 19.57 -23.98
C ASP A 128 -5.03 18.34 -23.94
N LYS A 129 -4.49 17.11 -23.78
CA LYS A 129 -5.31 15.88 -23.72
C LYS A 129 -4.90 14.85 -22.67
N CYS A 130 -4.41 15.27 -21.50
CA CYS A 130 -4.33 14.37 -20.35
C CYS A 130 -5.73 14.15 -19.74
N GLN A 131 -6.33 12.97 -19.95
CA GLN A 131 -7.43 12.50 -19.10
C GLN A 131 -6.83 12.03 -17.77
N SER A 132 -6.91 12.92 -16.78
CA SER A 132 -6.26 12.89 -15.47
C SER A 132 -6.79 11.76 -14.58
N THR A 133 -5.95 11.15 -13.74
CA THR A 133 -6.46 10.42 -12.56
C THR A 133 -7.01 11.41 -11.55
N THR A 134 -7.74 10.98 -10.52
CA THR A 134 -8.28 11.92 -9.53
C THR A 134 -8.12 11.43 -8.11
N LYS A 135 -7.96 12.40 -7.20
CA LYS A 135 -7.86 12.26 -5.75
C LYS A 135 -9.00 13.04 -5.11
N TYR A 136 -9.98 12.33 -4.56
CA TYR A 136 -11.24 12.86 -3.99
C TYR A 136 -12.14 13.64 -4.97
N GLY A 137 -11.95 13.52 -6.28
CA GLY A 137 -12.74 14.29 -7.26
C GLY A 137 -14.04 13.63 -7.71
N LEU A 138 -14.25 12.35 -7.41
CA LEU A 138 -15.48 11.64 -7.80
C LEU A 138 -16.52 11.73 -6.67
N LEU A 139 -17.50 12.61 -6.84
CA LEU A 139 -18.61 12.79 -5.89
C LEU A 139 -19.95 12.59 -6.59
N GLU A 140 -20.84 11.85 -5.92
CA GLU A 140 -22.25 11.74 -6.32
C GLU A 140 -22.96 13.10 -6.24
N ASN A 141 -24.00 13.30 -7.04
CA ASN A 141 -24.81 14.52 -7.13
C ASN A 141 -24.07 15.73 -7.73
N TYR A 142 -23.00 15.48 -8.48
CA TYR A 142 -22.37 16.46 -9.36
C TYR A 142 -22.65 16.07 -10.81
N ASN A 143 -22.51 17.04 -11.74
CA ASN A 143 -22.59 16.74 -13.16
C ASN A 143 -21.47 15.75 -13.53
N ALA A 144 -21.80 14.71 -14.31
CA ALA A 144 -20.87 13.66 -14.72
C ALA A 144 -19.66 14.21 -15.49
N ASP A 145 -19.78 15.36 -16.16
CA ASP A 145 -18.68 16.03 -16.87
C ASP A 145 -17.54 16.44 -15.92
N VAL A 146 -17.85 16.70 -14.63
CA VAL A 146 -16.85 16.98 -13.59
C VAL A 146 -15.94 15.77 -13.37
N TRP A 147 -16.44 14.55 -13.59
CA TRP A 147 -15.68 13.32 -13.37
C TRP A 147 -14.64 13.05 -14.46
N ALA A 148 -14.69 13.77 -15.59
CA ALA A 148 -13.67 13.67 -16.64
C ALA A 148 -12.28 14.10 -16.14
N ASP A 149 -12.24 15.11 -15.26
CA ASP A 149 -11.08 15.46 -14.44
C ASP A 149 -11.57 16.03 -13.10
N GLY A 150 -11.76 15.13 -12.13
CA GLY A 150 -12.16 15.52 -10.77
C GLY A 150 -11.07 16.26 -9.99
N GLY A 151 -9.89 16.45 -10.57
CA GLY A 151 -8.75 17.15 -9.97
C GLY A 151 -7.97 16.33 -8.94
N GLN A 152 -6.94 16.96 -8.38
CA GLN A 152 -6.03 16.40 -7.39
C GLN A 152 -6.23 17.08 -6.03
N ASN A 153 -7.17 16.63 -5.21
CA ASN A 153 -7.36 17.20 -3.87
C ASN A 153 -6.31 16.67 -2.87
N TRP A 154 -5.07 17.09 -3.09
CA TRP A 154 -3.90 16.68 -2.29
C TRP A 154 -4.02 17.12 -0.83
N LEU A 155 -4.65 18.27 -0.54
CA LEU A 155 -4.82 18.73 0.83
C LEU A 155 -5.74 17.80 1.63
N ARG A 156 -6.81 17.31 1.00
CA ARG A 156 -7.70 16.31 1.62
C ARG A 156 -7.00 14.95 1.80
N ALA A 157 -6.12 14.57 0.87
CA ALA A 157 -5.27 13.38 1.00
C ALA A 157 -4.28 13.52 2.15
N ASN A 158 -3.63 14.68 2.30
CA ASN A 158 -2.72 14.98 3.42
C ASN A 158 -3.45 14.93 4.77
N LEU A 159 -4.65 15.50 4.84
CA LEU A 159 -5.49 15.41 6.04
C LEU A 159 -5.80 13.95 6.40
N ALA A 160 -6.10 13.13 5.40
CA ALA A 160 -6.31 11.72 5.62
C ALA A 160 -5.00 11.07 6.11
N LEU A 161 -3.85 11.27 5.43
CA LEU A 161 -2.55 10.70 5.80
C LEU A 161 -2.16 10.95 7.27
N ASN A 162 -2.61 12.06 7.84
CA ASN A 162 -2.45 12.43 9.25
C ASN A 162 -3.56 11.91 10.17
N GLU A 163 -4.31 10.87 9.78
CA GLU A 163 -5.32 10.24 10.64
C GLU A 163 -4.73 9.85 11.99
N HIS A 164 -5.47 10.18 13.04
CA HIS A 164 -5.14 9.90 14.42
C HIS A 164 -6.43 9.81 15.26
N PRO A 165 -6.39 9.32 16.52
CA PRO A 165 -7.56 9.30 17.38
C PRO A 165 -8.22 10.68 17.52
N TRP A 166 -9.54 10.71 17.54
CA TRP A 166 -10.35 11.94 17.51
C TRP A 166 -9.99 12.93 18.61
N TYR A 167 -9.74 12.43 19.82
CA TYR A 167 -9.52 13.26 20.98
C TYR A 167 -8.28 14.15 20.85
N GLN A 168 -7.33 13.80 19.97
CA GLN A 168 -6.11 14.58 19.77
C GLN A 168 -6.38 15.89 19.00
N ASN A 169 -7.59 16.09 18.48
CA ASN A 169 -8.05 17.38 17.99
C ASN A 169 -8.53 18.32 19.11
N LEU A 170 -8.64 17.84 20.35
CA LEU A 170 -9.06 18.65 21.48
C LEU A 170 -7.89 19.43 22.05
N ASP A 171 -8.17 20.62 22.59
CA ASP A 171 -7.16 21.48 23.22
C ASP A 171 -6.41 20.75 24.35
N GLY A 172 -5.10 20.93 24.37
CA GLY A 172 -4.22 20.36 25.39
C GLY A 172 -3.79 18.92 25.15
N TRP A 173 -4.02 18.36 23.95
CA TRP A 173 -3.53 17.04 23.55
C TRP A 173 -2.57 17.12 22.38
N ASP A 174 -1.45 16.41 22.52
CA ASP A 174 -0.52 16.16 21.42
C ASP A 174 -1.05 15.08 20.48
N SER A 175 -0.88 15.28 19.17
CA SER A 175 -1.23 14.29 18.16
C SER A 175 -0.05 13.44 17.71
N VAL A 176 -0.33 12.18 17.36
CA VAL A 176 0.62 11.26 16.71
C VAL A 176 -0.07 10.67 15.48
N PRO A 177 0.44 10.87 14.26
CA PRO A 177 -0.13 10.23 13.08
C PRO A 177 -0.09 8.71 13.20
N THR A 178 -1.25 8.06 13.11
CA THR A 178 -1.36 6.60 13.27
C THR A 178 -0.49 5.86 12.25
N LEU A 179 -0.39 6.36 11.02
CA LEU A 179 0.45 5.76 9.97
C LEU A 179 1.94 5.73 10.35
N GLN A 180 2.43 6.80 11.01
CA GLN A 180 3.82 6.86 11.47
C GLN A 180 4.08 5.86 12.60
N ASP A 181 3.17 5.79 13.58
CA ASP A 181 3.25 4.84 14.70
C ASP A 181 3.18 3.37 14.19
N MET A 182 2.25 3.06 13.29
CA MET A 182 2.16 1.76 12.63
C MET A 182 3.45 1.39 11.90
N THR A 183 4.03 2.33 11.13
CA THR A 183 5.28 2.11 10.39
C THR A 183 6.46 1.87 11.36
N PHE A 184 6.54 2.66 12.44
CA PHE A 184 7.55 2.46 13.47
C PHE A 184 7.43 1.08 14.14
N ARG A 185 6.21 0.66 14.49
CA ARG A 185 5.93 -0.67 15.05
C ARG A 185 6.30 -1.80 14.07
N LEU A 186 5.92 -1.69 12.81
CA LEU A 186 6.27 -2.68 11.76
C LEU A 186 7.79 -2.88 11.67
N LEU A 187 8.56 -1.80 11.67
CA LEU A 187 10.01 -1.84 11.45
C LEU A 187 10.82 -2.19 12.70
N THR A 188 10.25 -2.08 13.90
CA THR A 188 10.97 -2.31 15.17
C THR A 188 10.53 -3.54 15.93
N THR A 189 9.34 -4.08 15.67
CA THR A 189 8.85 -5.32 16.30
C THR A 189 9.66 -6.50 15.79
N GLY A 190 10.43 -7.13 16.69
CA GLY A 190 11.21 -8.32 16.39
C GLY A 190 10.40 -9.61 16.54
N GLY A 191 10.89 -10.68 15.91
CA GLY A 191 10.34 -12.03 16.08
C GLY A 191 9.19 -12.40 15.14
N LEU A 192 8.82 -11.53 14.20
CA LEU A 192 7.89 -11.87 13.13
C LEU A 192 8.56 -12.82 12.11
N ASN A 193 7.81 -13.82 11.66
CA ASN A 193 8.15 -14.57 10.47
C ASN A 193 7.72 -13.82 9.19
N TRP A 194 8.13 -14.33 8.03
CA TRP A 194 7.79 -13.70 6.75
C TRP A 194 6.27 -13.67 6.50
N GLY A 195 5.56 -14.74 6.81
CA GLY A 195 4.11 -14.82 6.64
C GLY A 195 3.35 -13.72 7.39
N GLU A 196 3.73 -13.46 8.65
CA GLU A 196 3.16 -12.40 9.49
C GLU A 196 3.48 -11.00 8.98
N PHE A 197 4.71 -10.76 8.51
CA PHE A 197 5.13 -9.44 8.03
C PHE A 197 4.54 -9.10 6.65
N SER A 198 4.53 -10.07 5.74
CA SER A 198 4.42 -9.81 4.30
C SER A 198 3.01 -9.49 3.81
N SER A 199 1.97 -9.93 4.52
CA SER A 199 0.60 -9.92 4.00
C SER A 199 -0.45 -9.83 5.09
N THR A 200 -1.65 -9.37 4.73
CA THR A 200 -2.84 -9.46 5.58
C THR A 200 -3.33 -10.89 5.76
N ARG A 201 -2.85 -11.86 4.97
CA ARG A 201 -3.40 -13.23 4.92
C ARG A 201 -3.37 -13.94 6.27
N TYR A 202 -4.54 -14.38 6.71
CA TYR A 202 -4.73 -15.21 7.90
C TYR A 202 -5.46 -16.51 7.55
N ASP A 203 -4.84 -17.65 7.88
CA ASP A 203 -5.37 -18.98 7.59
C ASP A 203 -5.69 -19.71 8.90
N ASP A 204 -6.98 -19.71 9.27
CA ASP A 204 -7.53 -20.20 10.54
C ASP A 204 -7.63 -21.75 10.56
N LYS A 205 -7.92 -22.38 9.40
CA LYS A 205 -8.17 -23.83 9.28
C LYS A 205 -6.93 -24.69 9.55
N LYS A 206 -5.72 -24.11 9.44
CA LYS A 206 -4.48 -24.79 9.79
C LYS A 206 -4.10 -24.63 11.26
N GLU A 207 -4.74 -23.76 12.03
CA GLU A 207 -4.44 -23.56 13.45
C GLU A 207 -5.14 -24.59 14.36
N GLU A 208 -6.32 -25.10 13.99
CA GLU A 208 -7.02 -26.15 14.77
C GLU A 208 -6.25 -27.49 14.85
N THR A 209 -5.34 -27.74 13.90
CA THR A 209 -4.53 -28.98 13.83
C THR A 209 -3.11 -28.81 14.36
N GLN A 210 -2.71 -27.60 14.74
CA GLN A 210 -1.38 -27.27 15.26
C GLN A 210 -1.43 -27.07 16.79
N PRO A 211 -0.37 -27.41 17.54
CA PRO A 211 -0.30 -27.09 18.96
C PRO A 211 -0.41 -25.57 19.17
N LYS A 212 -1.15 -25.13 20.21
CA LYS A 212 -1.45 -23.72 20.56
C LYS A 212 -0.26 -22.74 20.60
N ASN A 213 0.97 -23.24 20.53
CA ASN A 213 2.19 -22.43 20.47
C ASN A 213 2.46 -21.80 19.08
N ASN A 214 1.67 -22.15 18.05
CA ASN A 214 1.82 -21.65 16.66
C ASN A 214 0.65 -20.76 16.19
N GLU A 215 -0.27 -20.34 17.07
CA GLU A 215 -1.26 -19.31 16.74
C GLU A 215 -0.54 -17.98 16.44
N GLN A 216 -0.91 -17.30 15.34
CA GLN A 216 -0.43 -15.93 15.11
C GLN A 216 -0.93 -15.03 16.25
N ALA A 217 -0.05 -14.69 17.17
CA ALA A 217 -0.39 -13.84 18.30
C ALA A 217 -0.81 -12.44 17.81
N PRO A 218 -1.86 -11.81 18.38
CA PRO A 218 -2.32 -10.48 17.97
C PRO A 218 -1.22 -9.40 17.86
N LYS A 219 -0.17 -9.51 18.68
CA LYS A 219 1.03 -8.64 18.62
C LYS A 219 1.78 -8.71 17.27
N ASN A 220 1.64 -9.79 16.52
CA ASN A 220 2.30 -10.03 15.23
C ASN A 220 1.42 -9.67 14.02
N TRP A 221 0.19 -9.17 14.23
CA TRP A 221 -0.74 -8.87 13.12
C TRP A 221 -0.47 -7.52 12.43
N MET A 222 0.47 -6.71 12.93
CA MET A 222 0.96 -5.52 12.22
C MET A 222 1.79 -5.96 11.02
N ASN A 223 1.26 -5.78 9.82
CA ASN A 223 1.86 -6.26 8.58
C ASN A 223 1.96 -5.16 7.51
N LEU A 224 2.85 -5.39 6.54
CA LEU A 224 3.16 -4.43 5.48
C LEU A 224 1.93 -4.13 4.61
N GLU A 225 1.18 -5.17 4.24
CA GLU A 225 0.04 -5.05 3.34
C GLU A 225 -1.11 -4.26 3.99
N ALA A 226 -1.35 -4.39 5.29
CA ALA A 226 -2.34 -3.60 6.00
C ALA A 226 -2.01 -2.09 6.01
N ILE A 227 -0.73 -1.73 6.24
CA ILE A 227 -0.27 -0.33 6.17
C ILE A 227 -0.43 0.21 4.75
N HIS A 228 0.00 -0.58 3.75
CA HIS A 228 -0.18 -0.27 2.34
C HIS A 228 -1.65 -0.02 2.01
N ASN A 229 -2.55 -0.92 2.41
CA ASN A 229 -3.98 -0.80 2.16
C ASN A 229 -4.51 0.52 2.72
N ASN A 230 -4.18 0.89 3.96
CA ASN A 230 -4.60 2.18 4.55
C ASN A 230 -4.07 3.42 3.80
N VAL A 231 -2.94 3.34 3.10
CA VAL A 231 -2.44 4.44 2.24
C VAL A 231 -3.28 4.59 0.97
N HIS A 232 -3.78 3.49 0.40
CA HIS A 232 -4.67 3.50 -0.78
C HIS A 232 -6.05 4.13 -0.51
N VAL A 233 -6.56 3.98 0.72
CA VAL A 233 -7.97 4.19 1.17
C VAL A 233 -8.48 5.57 1.15
N ARG A 234 -7.57 6.51 1.07
CA ARG A 234 -7.87 7.88 1.41
C ARG A 234 -8.63 8.52 0.27
N PHE A 235 -9.63 7.86 -0.34
CA PHE A 235 -10.49 8.28 -1.43
C PHE A 235 -11.80 7.46 -1.49
N MET A 236 -12.59 7.34 -0.41
CA MET A 236 -13.90 6.71 -0.55
C MET A 236 -14.91 7.09 0.55
N PHE A 237 -16.19 6.84 0.23
CA PHE A 237 -17.42 6.93 1.06
C PHE A 237 -18.22 8.23 0.94
N SER A 238 -19.19 8.25 0.01
CA SER A 238 -20.31 9.21 0.03
C SER A 238 -20.92 9.26 1.43
N ARG A 239 -21.33 10.41 1.97
CA ARG A 239 -21.95 10.46 3.30
C ARG A 239 -23.45 10.72 3.18
N PRO A 240 -24.32 9.83 3.70
CA PRO A 240 -25.76 10.09 3.73
C PRO A 240 -26.11 11.32 4.56
N GLY A 241 -27.16 12.03 4.14
CA GLY A 241 -27.69 13.20 4.85
C GLY A 241 -27.13 14.53 4.33
N ARG A 242 -27.52 15.62 5.00
CA ARG A 242 -27.10 16.97 4.66
C ARG A 242 -25.84 17.34 5.41
N HIS A 243 -24.76 17.59 4.67
CA HIS A 243 -23.47 18.02 5.19
C HIS A 243 -22.99 19.21 4.36
N ASP A 244 -22.74 20.35 5.00
CA ASP A 244 -22.19 21.52 4.32
C ASP A 244 -20.70 21.32 4.01
N LEU A 245 -19.95 20.71 4.94
CA LEU A 245 -18.56 20.30 4.75
C LEU A 245 -18.49 18.88 4.17
N LYS A 246 -18.19 18.76 2.87
CA LYS A 246 -18.06 17.46 2.19
C LYS A 246 -16.65 16.93 2.30
N LEU A 247 -16.48 15.91 3.13
CA LEU A 247 -15.17 15.28 3.41
C LEU A 247 -14.95 13.98 2.65
N TRP A 248 -15.95 13.60 1.85
CA TRP A 248 -15.91 12.46 0.96
C TRP A 248 -15.48 12.84 -0.45
N GLY A 249 -15.18 11.81 -1.23
CA GLY A 249 -14.78 11.91 -2.63
C GLY A 249 -13.96 10.67 -2.97
N ALA A 250 -14.26 10.06 -4.12
CA ALA A 250 -13.54 8.89 -4.59
C ALA A 250 -12.41 9.25 -5.56
N GLY A 251 -11.53 8.28 -5.78
CA GLY A 251 -10.31 8.44 -6.58
C GLY A 251 -9.73 7.10 -6.99
N HIS A 252 -8.73 7.13 -7.86
CA HIS A 252 -8.22 5.90 -8.49
C HIS A 252 -7.44 5.03 -7.49
N MET A 253 -6.65 5.66 -6.61
CA MET A 253 -5.78 4.97 -5.65
C MET A 253 -6.54 4.07 -4.66
N SER A 254 -7.82 4.29 -4.39
CA SER A 254 -8.58 3.42 -3.47
C SER A 254 -9.14 2.15 -4.12
N SER A 255 -8.93 1.98 -5.43
CA SER A 255 -9.55 0.92 -6.23
C SER A 255 -8.49 0.03 -6.88
N VAL A 256 -8.43 -1.25 -6.47
CA VAL A 256 -7.45 -2.24 -6.99
C VAL A 256 -7.37 -2.24 -8.53
N PRO A 257 -8.50 -2.26 -9.28
CA PRO A 257 -8.43 -2.33 -10.74
C PRO A 257 -7.75 -1.13 -11.41
N VAL A 258 -7.73 0.05 -10.78
CA VAL A 258 -7.28 1.30 -11.43
C VAL A 258 -6.25 2.11 -10.63
N ALA A 259 -5.82 1.64 -9.46
CA ALA A 259 -4.86 2.37 -8.62
C ALA A 259 -3.54 2.66 -9.34
N ALA A 260 -3.02 1.70 -10.11
CA ALA A 260 -1.74 1.82 -10.83
C ALA A 260 -1.72 2.89 -11.93
N TYR A 261 -2.88 3.43 -12.33
CA TYR A 261 -2.93 4.55 -13.26
C TYR A 261 -2.52 5.86 -12.59
N ASP A 262 -2.66 6.01 -11.27
CA ASP A 262 -2.20 7.22 -10.59
C ASP A 262 -0.67 7.20 -10.44
N PRO A 263 0.08 8.21 -10.92
CA PRO A 263 1.55 8.18 -10.85
C PRO A 263 2.12 8.03 -9.43
N ILE A 264 1.36 8.36 -8.38
CA ILE A 264 1.81 8.19 -7.00
C ILE A 264 1.90 6.71 -6.58
N PHE A 265 1.19 5.81 -7.27
CA PHE A 265 1.20 4.36 -7.01
C PHE A 265 2.62 3.79 -6.95
N TRP A 266 3.48 4.22 -7.88
CA TRP A 266 4.81 3.67 -8.08
C TRP A 266 5.82 4.03 -6.98
N LEU A 267 5.46 4.95 -6.08
CA LEU A 267 6.42 5.55 -5.14
C LEU A 267 6.51 4.82 -3.78
N HIS A 268 5.54 3.99 -3.38
CA HIS A 268 5.35 3.59 -1.96
C HIS A 268 6.12 2.34 -1.45
N HIS A 269 6.80 1.54 -2.30
CA HIS A 269 7.22 0.16 -1.96
C HIS A 269 8.59 -0.06 -1.28
N TRP A 270 9.13 0.89 -0.51
CA TRP A 270 10.50 0.80 0.05
C TRP A 270 10.65 0.01 1.37
N LEU A 271 9.58 -0.12 2.16
CA LEU A 271 9.62 -0.65 3.55
C LEU A 271 10.13 -2.10 3.67
N THR A 272 9.88 -2.94 2.65
CA THR A 272 10.31 -4.36 2.64
C THR A 272 11.81 -4.52 2.80
N ALA A 273 12.60 -3.66 2.15
CA ALA A 273 14.06 -3.75 2.19
C ALA A 273 14.59 -3.48 3.60
N ILE A 274 14.04 -2.47 4.29
CA ILE A 274 14.39 -2.11 5.67
C ILE A 274 14.12 -3.29 6.60
N TRP A 275 12.90 -3.86 6.53
CA TRP A 275 12.52 -4.98 7.39
C TRP A 275 13.38 -6.23 7.16
N GLN A 276 13.70 -6.56 5.90
CA GLN A 276 14.60 -7.66 5.57
C GLN A 276 16.00 -7.46 6.16
N THR A 277 16.53 -6.23 6.20
CA THR A 277 17.84 -5.95 6.79
C THR A 277 17.87 -6.23 8.29
N VAL A 278 16.81 -5.88 9.02
CA VAL A 278 16.74 -6.11 10.48
C VAL A 278 16.20 -7.50 10.88
N ASN A 279 15.62 -8.25 9.93
CA ASN A 279 15.10 -9.61 10.10
C ASN A 279 15.67 -10.58 9.03
N SER A 280 17.00 -10.62 8.87
CA SER A 280 17.66 -11.34 7.77
C SER A 280 17.39 -12.84 7.70
N GLY A 281 17.04 -13.46 8.83
CA GLY A 281 16.64 -14.88 8.92
C GLY A 281 15.21 -15.18 8.48
N SER A 282 14.35 -14.16 8.34
CA SER A 282 12.92 -14.33 8.08
C SER A 282 12.57 -14.11 6.61
N TRP A 283 12.81 -15.12 5.77
CA TRP A 283 12.45 -15.09 4.34
C TRP A 283 11.73 -16.37 3.95
N PHE A 284 10.42 -16.29 3.72
CA PHE A 284 9.56 -17.45 3.47
C PHE A 284 9.87 -18.63 4.41
N ASN A 285 10.11 -18.30 5.69
CA ASN A 285 10.74 -19.19 6.67
C ASN A 285 9.74 -19.99 7.51
N ASP A 286 8.47 -19.60 7.50
CA ASP A 286 7.37 -20.29 8.16
C ASP A 286 6.62 -21.22 7.20
N ASP A 287 5.98 -22.24 7.75
CA ASP A 287 5.28 -23.28 6.98
C ASP A 287 4.15 -22.71 6.11
N LYS A 288 3.49 -21.63 6.54
CA LYS A 288 2.39 -21.00 5.80
C LYS A 288 2.95 -20.31 4.54
N SER A 289 3.96 -19.47 4.69
CA SER A 289 4.50 -18.68 3.57
C SER A 289 5.35 -19.48 2.61
N LYS A 290 6.10 -20.47 3.09
CA LYS A 290 7.02 -21.31 2.30
C LYS A 290 6.35 -21.95 1.07
N VAL A 291 5.06 -22.27 1.16
CA VAL A 291 4.26 -22.82 0.06
C VAL A 291 4.23 -21.91 -1.17
N SER A 292 4.22 -20.59 -0.96
CA SER A 292 4.13 -19.58 -2.03
C SER A 292 5.49 -19.06 -2.52
N LYS A 293 6.60 -19.51 -1.92
CA LYS A 293 7.95 -18.99 -2.20
C LYS A 293 8.32 -19.14 -3.68
N ASP A 294 7.96 -20.28 -4.26
CA ASP A 294 8.32 -20.68 -5.62
C ASP A 294 7.23 -20.36 -6.66
N ASP A 295 6.21 -19.58 -6.28
CA ASP A 295 5.20 -19.08 -7.20
C ASP A 295 5.85 -18.25 -8.32
N ASP A 296 5.40 -18.48 -9.55
CA ASP A 296 5.79 -17.65 -10.69
C ASP A 296 5.15 -16.26 -10.56
N LEU A 297 5.99 -15.22 -10.52
CA LEU A 297 5.58 -13.81 -10.44
C LEU A 297 5.19 -13.30 -11.83
N ARG A 298 4.09 -13.83 -12.38
CA ARG A 298 3.55 -13.43 -13.68
C ARG A 298 3.15 -11.95 -13.69
N PRO A 299 3.31 -11.23 -14.82
CA PRO A 299 3.77 -11.70 -16.13
C PRO A 299 5.28 -11.47 -16.37
N PHE A 300 6.09 -11.36 -15.31
CA PHE A 300 7.44 -10.82 -15.41
C PHE A 300 8.46 -11.86 -15.88
N HIS A 301 9.07 -11.64 -17.04
CA HIS A 301 10.07 -12.53 -17.61
C HIS A 301 11.51 -12.15 -17.23
N ARG A 302 12.34 -13.17 -17.00
CA ARG A 302 13.81 -13.09 -16.91
C ARG A 302 14.46 -14.18 -17.73
N PHE A 303 15.75 -13.99 -18.02
CA PHE A 303 16.59 -15.05 -18.56
C PHE A 303 17.18 -15.87 -17.41
N CYS A 304 17.03 -17.21 -17.46
CA CYS A 304 17.68 -18.13 -16.55
C CYS A 304 19.00 -18.61 -17.17
N GLU A 305 20.12 -18.16 -16.61
CA GLU A 305 21.46 -18.53 -17.11
C GLU A 305 21.74 -20.04 -17.00
N LYS A 306 21.18 -20.70 -15.98
CA LYS A 306 21.37 -22.13 -15.72
C LYS A 306 20.70 -23.01 -16.78
N THR A 307 19.46 -22.69 -17.15
CA THR A 307 18.67 -23.49 -18.11
C THR A 307 18.71 -22.93 -19.53
N ARG A 308 19.29 -21.73 -19.72
CA ARG A 308 19.31 -20.99 -20.99
C ARG A 308 17.92 -20.75 -21.58
N LYS A 309 16.91 -20.61 -20.72
CA LYS A 309 15.51 -20.38 -21.09
C LYS A 309 14.98 -19.10 -20.44
N VAL A 310 13.98 -18.52 -21.08
CA VAL A 310 13.16 -17.48 -20.46
C VAL A 310 12.21 -18.16 -19.47
N VAL A 311 12.14 -17.61 -18.26
CA VAL A 311 11.30 -18.08 -17.16
C VAL A 311 10.65 -16.87 -16.50
N PHE A 312 9.61 -17.12 -15.69
CA PHE A 312 9.08 -16.08 -14.82
C PHE A 312 10.03 -15.79 -13.66
N PHE A 313 9.98 -14.56 -13.15
CA PHE A 313 10.57 -14.23 -11.86
C PHE A 313 9.95 -15.10 -10.75
N ARG A 314 10.77 -15.40 -9.75
CA ARG A 314 10.31 -15.96 -8.46
C ARG A 314 10.80 -15.11 -7.31
N SER A 315 10.23 -15.31 -6.12
CA SER A 315 10.58 -14.52 -4.94
C SER A 315 12.08 -14.52 -4.64
N ASP A 316 12.73 -15.69 -4.68
CA ASP A 316 14.16 -15.82 -4.37
C ASP A 316 15.07 -15.03 -5.33
N ASP A 317 14.63 -14.76 -6.56
CA ASP A 317 15.38 -13.97 -7.53
C ASP A 317 15.54 -12.50 -7.11
N VAL A 318 14.63 -12.02 -6.26
CA VAL A 318 14.54 -10.64 -5.80
C VAL A 318 14.65 -10.51 -4.28
N LYS A 319 15.11 -11.57 -3.59
CA LYS A 319 15.39 -11.52 -2.15
C LYS A 319 16.37 -10.40 -1.83
N ASP A 320 17.50 -10.39 -2.52
CA ASP A 320 18.43 -9.26 -2.51
C ASP A 320 18.05 -8.30 -3.64
N TRP A 321 17.42 -7.17 -3.29
CA TRP A 321 17.02 -6.16 -4.26
C TRP A 321 18.20 -5.55 -5.01
N ARG A 322 19.42 -5.62 -4.46
CA ARG A 322 20.64 -5.11 -5.10
C ARG A 322 21.01 -5.88 -6.36
N SER A 323 20.48 -7.10 -6.54
CA SER A 323 20.63 -7.86 -7.79
C SER A 323 20.00 -7.13 -8.99
N LEU A 324 19.00 -6.27 -8.73
CA LEU A 324 18.31 -5.41 -9.69
C LEU A 324 18.98 -4.02 -9.83
N ASN A 325 20.19 -3.87 -9.30
CA ASN A 325 21.04 -2.68 -9.42
C ASN A 325 20.43 -1.38 -8.85
N TYR A 326 19.73 -1.48 -7.71
CA TYR A 326 19.37 -0.33 -6.89
C TYR A 326 19.55 -0.66 -5.40
N ASP A 327 19.62 0.37 -4.56
CA ASP A 327 19.58 0.25 -3.09
C ASP A 327 18.80 1.44 -2.48
N TYR A 328 18.68 1.46 -1.16
CA TYR A 328 18.17 2.61 -0.40
C TYR A 328 19.26 3.12 0.54
N ALA A 329 19.31 4.44 0.79
CA ALA A 329 20.32 5.01 1.68
C ALA A 329 20.34 4.30 3.05
N ILE A 330 19.16 4.12 3.64
CA ILE A 330 18.93 3.47 4.94
C ILE A 330 19.37 2.00 5.01
N THR A 331 19.39 1.28 3.88
CA THR A 331 19.85 -0.12 3.82
C THR A 331 21.29 -0.27 3.34
N LYS A 332 21.89 0.81 2.82
CA LYS A 332 23.30 0.84 2.39
C LYS A 332 24.23 0.93 3.60
N ASP A 333 23.89 1.73 4.61
CA ASP A 333 24.55 1.73 5.93
C ASP A 333 23.70 1.01 6.98
N ALA A 334 23.66 -0.32 6.88
CA ALA A 334 22.89 -1.16 7.80
C ALA A 334 23.32 -1.02 9.27
N SER A 335 24.50 -0.46 9.57
CA SER A 335 24.99 -0.30 10.95
C SER A 335 24.16 0.73 11.75
N ARG A 336 23.56 1.70 11.06
CA ARG A 336 22.78 2.80 11.65
C ARG A 336 21.27 2.63 11.51
N ILE A 337 20.82 1.57 10.84
CA ILE A 337 19.41 1.40 10.43
C ILE A 337 18.40 1.54 11.57
N ARG A 338 18.68 0.98 12.76
CA ARG A 338 17.76 1.09 13.92
C ARG A 338 17.67 2.53 14.43
N LYS A 339 18.77 3.27 14.39
CA LYS A 339 18.79 4.69 14.77
C LYS A 339 18.01 5.51 13.74
N GLU A 340 18.25 5.28 12.45
CA GLU A 340 17.52 5.97 11.37
C GLU A 340 16.01 5.68 11.40
N ILE A 341 15.59 4.44 11.66
CA ILE A 341 14.17 4.11 11.87
C ILE A 341 13.59 4.94 13.03
N SER A 342 14.33 5.07 14.14
CA SER A 342 13.90 5.88 15.28
C SER A 342 13.84 7.36 14.93
N ASP A 343 14.82 7.87 14.19
CA ASP A 343 14.91 9.29 13.82
C ASP A 343 13.78 9.68 12.84
N LEU A 344 13.45 8.81 11.89
CA LEU A 344 12.42 9.05 10.86
C LEU A 344 10.99 8.78 11.36
N TYR A 345 10.78 7.71 12.12
CA TYR A 345 9.42 7.20 12.42
C TYR A 345 9.13 7.13 13.93
N GLY A 346 10.14 7.21 14.80
CA GLY A 346 9.99 6.92 16.22
C GLY A 346 9.95 8.15 17.15
N GLN A 347 10.50 9.29 16.74
CA GLN A 347 10.68 10.44 17.65
C GLN A 347 9.35 10.92 18.23
N ARG A 348 8.39 11.29 17.37
CA ARG A 348 7.10 11.82 17.81
C ARG A 348 6.32 10.82 18.69
N THR A 349 6.28 9.55 18.31
CA THR A 349 5.64 8.50 19.11
C THR A 349 6.27 8.41 20.50
N LYS A 350 7.60 8.34 20.60
CA LYS A 350 8.30 8.27 21.89
C LYS A 350 8.09 9.53 22.73
N GLU A 351 8.12 10.70 22.12
CA GLU A 351 7.92 11.98 22.79
C GLU A 351 6.55 12.09 23.43
N VAL A 352 5.48 11.72 22.72
CA VAL A 352 4.13 11.78 23.28
C VAL A 352 3.88 10.61 24.23
N TYR A 353 4.42 9.43 23.95
CA TYR A 353 4.14 8.25 24.76
C TYR A 353 4.75 8.33 26.16
N LYS A 354 5.93 8.96 26.31
CA LYS A 354 6.66 9.04 27.59
C LYS A 354 5.90 9.75 28.71
N ASP A 355 4.91 10.57 28.36
CA ASP A 355 4.14 11.37 29.33
C ASP A 355 3.04 10.55 30.02
N PHE A 356 2.87 9.28 29.62
CA PHE A 356 1.87 8.35 30.16
C PHE A 356 2.54 7.07 30.69
N GLY A 357 1.81 6.27 31.49
CA GLY A 357 2.33 5.06 32.12
C GLY A 357 2.91 4.01 31.16
N GLU A 358 3.86 3.20 31.63
CA GLU A 358 4.60 2.20 30.84
C GLU A 358 3.77 0.92 30.55
N GLU A 359 2.62 1.10 29.91
CA GLU A 359 1.76 0.05 29.38
C GLU A 359 1.50 0.30 27.88
N ASP A 360 1.27 -0.74 27.09
CA ASP A 360 0.93 -0.63 25.67
C ASP A 360 -0.41 -1.33 25.38
N TYR A 361 -1.20 -0.73 24.49
CA TYR A 361 -2.47 -1.29 24.05
C TYR A 361 -2.48 -1.31 22.53
N ILE A 362 -2.92 -2.43 21.98
CA ILE A 362 -3.12 -2.65 20.55
C ILE A 362 -4.53 -3.18 20.31
N LEU A 363 -5.10 -2.84 19.18
CA LEU A 363 -6.33 -3.44 18.67
C LEU A 363 -5.97 -4.46 17.60
N SER A 364 -6.58 -5.64 17.67
CA SER A 364 -6.41 -6.72 16.71
C SER A 364 -7.68 -6.89 15.89
N ILE A 365 -7.56 -6.80 14.57
CA ILE A 365 -8.70 -6.80 13.65
C ILE A 365 -8.60 -8.00 12.73
N ARG A 366 -9.65 -8.81 12.67
CA ARG A 366 -9.85 -9.91 11.72
C ARG A 366 -11.07 -9.62 10.87
N TYR A 367 -10.97 -9.84 9.56
CA TYR A 367 -12.08 -9.57 8.64
C TYR A 367 -12.06 -10.50 7.42
N ALA A 368 -13.25 -10.74 6.85
CA ALA A 368 -13.41 -11.50 5.62
C ALA A 368 -13.17 -10.60 4.39
N LEU A 369 -12.72 -11.23 3.29
CA LEU A 369 -12.58 -10.58 1.99
C LEU A 369 -13.96 -10.47 1.33
N GLY A 370 -14.78 -9.49 1.71
CA GLY A 370 -16.16 -9.34 1.24
C GLY A 370 -16.34 -8.85 -0.20
N GLY A 371 -15.35 -9.05 -1.07
CA GLY A 371 -15.31 -8.57 -2.45
C GLY A 371 -15.27 -7.04 -2.58
N LYS A 372 -16.35 -6.34 -2.24
CA LYS A 372 -16.41 -4.87 -2.32
C LYS A 372 -15.49 -4.23 -1.25
N PRO A 373 -14.82 -3.11 -1.58
CA PRO A 373 -14.00 -2.39 -0.61
C PRO A 373 -14.87 -1.82 0.52
N PHE A 374 -14.34 -1.86 1.73
CA PHE A 374 -14.97 -1.30 2.92
C PHE A 374 -13.91 -0.84 3.92
N GLN A 375 -14.31 0.05 4.83
CA GLN A 375 -13.47 0.51 5.92
C GLN A 375 -14.09 0.10 7.26
N ILE A 376 -13.29 -0.49 8.14
CA ILE A 376 -13.64 -0.80 9.52
C ILE A 376 -13.14 0.35 10.39
N ASN A 377 -14.05 1.09 10.99
CA ASN A 377 -13.74 2.17 11.91
C ASN A 377 -13.96 1.71 13.34
N ILE A 378 -12.99 1.96 14.22
CA ILE A 378 -13.05 1.58 15.63
C ILE A 378 -13.20 2.82 16.51
N PHE A 379 -14.01 2.70 17.57
CA PHE A 379 -14.38 3.76 18.50
C PHE A 379 -14.27 3.28 19.95
N PHE A 380 -13.90 4.20 20.85
CA PHE A 380 -13.93 4.01 22.30
C PHE A 380 -14.94 4.99 22.94
N GLY A 381 -16.12 4.48 23.28
CA GLY A 381 -17.25 5.28 23.76
C GLY A 381 -18.44 5.18 22.83
N ASP A 382 -19.40 6.09 22.97
CA ASP A 382 -20.58 6.11 22.10
C ASP A 382 -20.20 6.53 20.67
N VAL A 383 -20.87 5.93 19.69
CA VAL A 383 -20.66 6.22 18.26
C VAL A 383 -21.80 7.11 17.79
N ASP A 384 -21.48 8.25 17.16
CA ASP A 384 -22.51 9.08 16.53
C ASP A 384 -23.12 8.32 15.34
N GLY A 385 -24.43 8.11 15.35
CA GLY A 385 -25.17 7.41 14.31
C GLY A 385 -25.19 8.11 12.94
N LYS A 386 -24.67 9.35 12.84
CA LYS A 386 -24.55 10.12 11.60
C LYS A 386 -23.11 10.49 11.23
N ASP A 387 -22.16 10.31 12.15
CA ASP A 387 -20.75 10.62 11.94
C ASP A 387 -19.83 9.54 12.53
N PHE A 388 -19.47 8.56 11.71
CA PHE A 388 -18.69 7.37 12.10
C PHE A 388 -17.56 7.08 11.09
N TYR A 389 -16.93 8.11 10.54
CA TYR A 389 -16.11 8.01 9.33
C TYR A 389 -14.61 8.18 9.53
N ASP A 390 -14.16 9.15 10.33
CA ASP A 390 -12.75 9.55 10.40
C ASP A 390 -12.36 10.23 11.72
N ALA A 391 -11.15 10.79 11.78
CA ALA A 391 -10.61 11.47 12.96
C ALA A 391 -11.46 12.64 13.52
N ARG A 392 -12.45 13.14 12.78
CA ARG A 392 -13.40 14.15 13.30
C ARG A 392 -14.64 13.54 13.94
N SER A 393 -14.94 12.29 13.60
CA SER A 393 -16.04 11.54 14.17
C SER A 393 -15.76 11.28 15.66
N GLN A 394 -16.73 11.59 16.49
CA GLN A 394 -16.59 11.49 17.95
C GLN A 394 -16.09 10.09 18.36
N ASN A 395 -15.14 10.05 19.28
CA ASN A 395 -14.58 8.82 19.86
C ASN A 395 -13.83 7.90 18.88
N PHE A 396 -13.55 8.35 17.65
CA PHE A 396 -12.78 7.59 16.67
C PHE A 396 -11.37 7.27 17.20
N VAL A 397 -10.92 6.04 16.96
CA VAL A 397 -9.59 5.54 17.36
C VAL A 397 -8.69 5.33 16.15
N GLY A 398 -9.22 4.67 15.12
CA GLY A 398 -8.47 4.36 13.91
C GLY A 398 -9.28 3.52 12.93
N SER A 399 -8.76 3.40 11.72
CA SER A 399 -9.40 2.66 10.64
C SER A 399 -8.53 1.51 10.10
N VAL A 400 -9.18 0.45 9.63
CA VAL A 400 -8.59 -0.59 8.80
C VAL A 400 -9.37 -0.64 7.51
N PHE A 401 -8.68 -0.73 6.38
CA PHE A 401 -9.38 -0.91 5.12
C PHE A 401 -9.07 -2.21 4.42
N ASN A 402 -10.14 -2.74 3.83
CA ASN A 402 -10.08 -3.81 2.89
C ASN A 402 -9.85 -3.25 1.47
N PHE A 403 -8.60 -3.29 0.99
CA PHE A 403 -8.24 -2.93 -0.39
C PHE A 403 -8.54 -4.10 -1.32
N SER A 404 -9.83 -4.22 -1.67
CA SER A 404 -10.34 -5.23 -2.58
C SER A 404 -11.09 -4.59 -3.76
N GLY A 405 -11.42 -5.40 -4.77
CA GLY A 405 -12.25 -4.96 -5.89
C GLY A 405 -13.58 -5.71 -5.92
N SER A 406 -14.65 -5.02 -6.32
CA SER A 406 -16.01 -5.58 -6.37
C SER A 406 -16.06 -6.95 -7.07
N LEU A 407 -16.95 -7.85 -6.63
CA LEU A 407 -17.25 -9.09 -7.36
C LEU A 407 -17.80 -8.82 -8.76
N GLU A 408 -18.34 -7.64 -9.04
CA GLU A 408 -18.76 -7.24 -10.40
C GLU A 408 -17.61 -6.57 -11.19
N ASP A 409 -16.54 -6.11 -10.50
CA ASP A 409 -15.46 -5.28 -11.06
C ASP A 409 -14.03 -5.74 -10.66
N SER A 410 -13.83 -7.03 -10.39
CA SER A 410 -12.53 -7.73 -10.34
C SER A 410 -11.77 -7.75 -9.02
N ASN A 411 -11.33 -8.94 -8.60
CA ASN A 411 -10.38 -9.18 -7.50
C ASN A 411 -9.00 -9.58 -8.04
N CYS A 412 -8.00 -9.79 -7.17
CA CYS A 412 -6.86 -10.67 -7.49
C CYS A 412 -7.36 -12.14 -7.49
N ASP A 413 -6.93 -12.98 -8.45
CA ASP A 413 -7.29 -14.41 -8.58
C ASP A 413 -7.25 -15.13 -7.22
N LYS A 414 -6.18 -14.84 -6.47
CA LYS A 414 -5.92 -15.42 -5.16
C LYS A 414 -6.93 -14.95 -4.10
N CYS A 415 -7.35 -13.68 -4.09
CA CYS A 415 -8.27 -13.15 -3.07
C CYS A 415 -9.67 -13.78 -3.15
N ALA A 416 -10.18 -14.04 -4.35
CA ALA A 416 -11.48 -14.62 -4.52
C ALA A 416 -11.51 -16.14 -4.25
N GLN A 417 -10.44 -16.85 -4.61
CA GLN A 417 -10.25 -18.24 -4.16
C GLN A 417 -10.18 -18.32 -2.63
N GLN A 418 -9.42 -17.41 -2.03
CA GLN A 418 -9.27 -17.30 -0.58
C GLN A 418 -10.57 -17.04 0.16
N GLU A 419 -11.40 -16.13 -0.36
CA GLU A 419 -12.74 -15.88 0.21
C GLU A 419 -13.58 -17.16 0.24
N GLN A 420 -13.57 -17.96 -0.84
CA GLN A 420 -14.28 -19.25 -0.88
C GLN A 420 -13.70 -20.27 0.11
N GLU A 421 -12.38 -20.25 0.31
CA GLU A 421 -11.69 -21.13 1.25
C GLU A 421 -11.86 -20.70 2.72
N GLY A 422 -12.48 -19.54 2.97
CA GLY A 422 -12.65 -18.96 4.30
C GLY A 422 -11.36 -18.37 4.87
N VAL A 423 -10.42 -17.98 4.01
CA VAL A 423 -9.19 -17.28 4.39
C VAL A 423 -9.54 -15.87 4.81
N LEU A 424 -9.04 -15.46 5.97
CA LEU A 424 -9.29 -14.16 6.55
C LEU A 424 -8.14 -13.20 6.25
N SER A 425 -8.35 -11.95 6.64
CA SER A 425 -7.33 -10.92 6.69
C SER A 425 -7.16 -10.39 8.11
N VAL A 426 -5.95 -10.01 8.48
CA VAL A 426 -5.61 -9.39 9.77
C VAL A 426 -4.97 -8.02 9.62
N SER A 427 -5.21 -7.18 10.62
CA SER A 427 -4.52 -5.91 10.82
C SER A 427 -4.39 -5.62 12.32
N GLN A 428 -3.58 -4.63 12.66
CA GLN A 428 -3.37 -4.17 14.03
C GLN A 428 -3.37 -2.64 14.06
N LEU A 429 -3.95 -2.02 15.10
CA LEU A 429 -3.89 -0.57 15.31
C LEU A 429 -3.25 -0.25 16.68
N PRO A 430 -2.42 0.81 16.77
CA PRO A 430 -2.04 1.40 18.06
C PRO A 430 -3.28 1.90 18.79
N ALA A 431 -3.42 1.55 20.07
CA ALA A 431 -4.57 1.95 20.88
C ALA A 431 -4.19 2.64 22.19
N ARG A 432 -2.91 2.61 22.59
CA ARG A 432 -2.43 3.14 23.87
C ARG A 432 -2.91 4.54 24.18
N LEU A 433 -2.69 5.48 23.26
CA LEU A 433 -3.07 6.88 23.42
C LEU A 433 -4.58 7.08 23.55
N ALA A 434 -5.39 6.31 22.80
CA ALA A 434 -6.85 6.39 22.88
C ALA A 434 -7.40 5.75 24.16
N VAL A 435 -6.81 4.64 24.61
CA VAL A 435 -7.15 4.02 25.90
C VAL A 435 -6.87 4.98 27.06
N HIS A 436 -5.74 5.68 27.03
CA HIS A 436 -5.41 6.67 28.06
C HIS A 436 -6.48 7.78 28.15
N TYR A 437 -6.83 8.38 27.00
CA TYR A 437 -7.90 9.38 26.95
C TYR A 437 -9.22 8.82 27.48
N TYR A 438 -9.63 7.64 27.03
CA TYR A 438 -10.88 7.03 27.47
C TYR A 438 -10.92 6.77 28.98
N LYS A 439 -9.85 6.20 29.54
CA LYS A 439 -9.72 5.97 30.99
C LYS A 439 -9.85 7.29 31.76
N LYS A 440 -9.25 8.38 31.26
CA LYS A 440 -9.33 9.71 31.90
C LYS A 440 -10.77 10.25 31.95
N GLN A 441 -11.58 10.01 30.92
CA GLN A 441 -12.98 10.44 30.89
C GLN A 441 -13.92 9.49 31.66
N ASN A 442 -13.57 8.21 31.77
CA ASN A 442 -14.44 7.14 32.29
C ASN A 442 -13.89 6.50 33.58
N LYS A 443 -13.31 7.29 34.47
CA LYS A 443 -12.87 6.86 35.83
C LYS A 443 -11.97 5.61 35.84
N GLY A 444 -11.11 5.47 34.83
CA GLY A 444 -10.16 4.36 34.71
C GLY A 444 -10.70 3.10 34.02
N GLU A 445 -11.94 3.11 33.54
CA GLU A 445 -12.54 1.98 32.82
C GLU A 445 -11.78 1.66 31.52
N VAL A 446 -11.59 0.37 31.25
CA VAL A 446 -11.02 -0.11 29.98
C VAL A 446 -12.12 -0.04 28.91
N PRO A 447 -11.89 0.64 27.78
CA PRO A 447 -12.91 0.77 26.75
C PRO A 447 -13.26 -0.59 26.13
N THR A 448 -14.55 -0.80 25.87
CA THR A 448 -14.98 -1.83 24.93
C THR A 448 -14.86 -1.27 23.50
N PRO A 449 -14.05 -1.87 22.61
CA PRO A 449 -13.96 -1.42 21.23
C PRO A 449 -15.30 -1.59 20.53
N ARG A 450 -15.84 -0.50 19.98
CA ARG A 450 -17.00 -0.55 19.07
C ARG A 450 -16.49 -0.39 17.65
N TYR A 451 -17.10 -1.09 16.70
CA TYR A 451 -16.71 -0.97 15.29
C TYR A 451 -17.91 -0.69 14.40
N VAL A 452 -17.65 0.01 13.30
CA VAL A 452 -18.60 0.25 12.21
C VAL A 452 -17.91 -0.11 10.90
N VAL A 453 -18.56 -0.94 10.09
CA VAL A 453 -18.08 -1.27 8.74
C VAL A 453 -18.78 -0.34 7.75
N VAL A 454 -18.00 0.46 7.01
CA VAL A 454 -18.49 1.50 6.11
C VAL A 454 -18.26 1.07 4.67
N ASN A 455 -19.33 1.02 3.87
CA ASN A 455 -19.27 0.73 2.43
C ASN A 455 -19.09 2.00 1.58
N SER A 456 -18.83 1.86 0.27
CA SER A 456 -18.61 2.94 -0.72
C SER A 456 -19.62 4.10 -0.69
N GLN A 457 -20.82 3.87 -0.16
CA GLN A 457 -21.93 4.81 -0.03
C GLN A 457 -22.02 5.47 1.36
N GLY A 458 -20.99 5.27 2.21
CA GLY A 458 -20.91 5.70 3.61
C GLY A 458 -22.03 5.18 4.48
N LYS A 459 -22.62 4.05 4.10
CA LYS A 459 -23.61 3.37 4.91
C LYS A 459 -22.93 2.28 5.72
N VAL A 460 -23.50 2.01 6.88
CA VAL A 460 -23.13 0.85 7.69
C VAL A 460 -23.47 -0.41 6.89
N SER A 461 -22.46 -1.25 6.67
CA SER A 461 -22.63 -2.60 6.18
C SER A 461 -22.61 -3.54 7.38
N VAL A 462 -23.46 -4.56 7.36
CA VAL A 462 -23.27 -5.70 8.26
C VAL A 462 -22.22 -6.59 7.60
N PRO A 463 -21.08 -6.89 8.24
CA PRO A 463 -20.13 -7.85 7.69
C PRO A 463 -20.77 -9.24 7.65
N TRP A 464 -20.50 -9.98 6.57
CA TRP A 464 -20.92 -11.37 6.37
C TRP A 464 -19.98 -12.34 7.09
#